data_AF-A0A1I8HUJ6-F1
#
_entry.id   AF-A0A1I8HUJ6-F1
#
_cell.length_a   1.000
_cell.length_b   1.000
_cell.length_c   1.000
_cell.angle_alpha   90.00
_cell.angle_beta   90.00
_cell.angle_gamma   90.00
#
_symmetry.space_group_name_H-M   'P 1'
#
loop_
_entity.id
_entity.type
_entity.pdbx_description
1 polymer ?
#
loop_
_entity_poly.entity_id
_entity_poly.type
_entity_poly.pdbx_seq_one_letter_code
_entity_poly.pdbx_strand_id
1 'polypeptide(L)'
;WTQLAKRFAFQHNPALQYRAIIVLGCISKSVSENEIKHLLRIMVKSLESYARDLEVIDKDVRMHRGVESQWNSDLTLIEATIMSVTRLLPLLNPNSPIHKHIFWIALCVLQLDEVSLYAAGLALLEQSLDNLDNQGMFTDRSLESIMMEYRQPLILHISYKQLDNCVGLSFRENFHFALVGHLLKGFRHPSPKTLSRTIRVLSMLLSIVAKPEKRDKYEVTPNSVAYLTALVAVSEEVRSRCHLRFHVKPCQMMGAMVVESNSTESVSELQQQ
;
A
#
# COMPACT_ATOMS: atom_id res chain seq x y z
N TRP A 1 23.61 14.37 15.46
CA TRP A 1 22.16 14.11 15.32
C TRP A 1 21.84 12.75 14.70
N THR A 2 22.26 12.44 13.46
CA THR A 2 21.95 11.13 12.82
C THR A 2 22.44 9.92 13.62
N GLN A 3 23.66 9.96 14.17
CA GLN A 3 24.18 8.86 15.01
C GLN A 3 23.36 8.67 16.30
N LEU A 4 22.85 9.75 16.88
CA LEU A 4 22.00 9.71 18.07
C LEU A 4 20.64 9.08 17.73
N ALA A 5 20.01 9.50 16.64
CA ALA A 5 18.78 8.90 16.14
C ALA A 5 18.95 7.40 15.84
N LYS A 6 20.06 7.01 15.21
CA LYS A 6 20.41 5.59 14.99
C LYS A 6 20.48 4.80 16.30
N ARG A 7 21.14 5.34 17.33
CA ARG A 7 21.24 4.69 18.64
C ARG A 7 19.85 4.46 19.26
N PHE A 8 19.01 5.48 19.30
CA PHE A 8 17.66 5.35 19.86
C PHE A 8 16.70 4.50 19.00
N ALA A 9 16.89 4.46 17.69
CA ALA A 9 16.07 3.63 16.80
C ALA A 9 16.36 2.14 16.98
N PHE A 10 17.63 1.77 17.20
CA PHE A 10 18.08 0.38 17.32
C PHE A 10 18.21 -0.12 18.75
N GLN A 11 18.07 0.76 19.75
CA GLN A 11 17.94 0.38 21.14
C GLN A 11 16.46 0.24 21.49
N HIS A 12 16.07 -0.92 22.03
CA HIS A 12 14.70 -1.14 22.43
C HIS A 12 14.30 -0.18 23.56
N ASN A 13 13.32 0.67 23.28
CA ASN A 13 12.71 1.59 24.23
C ASN A 13 11.30 1.92 23.73
N PRO A 14 10.25 1.23 24.20
CA PRO A 14 8.88 1.39 23.69
C PRO A 14 8.40 2.85 23.62
N ALA A 15 8.82 3.70 24.56
CA ALA A 15 8.39 5.09 24.62
C ALA A 15 9.01 5.99 23.53
N LEU A 16 10.23 5.67 23.07
CA LEU A 16 11.01 6.56 22.19
C LEU A 16 11.38 5.94 20.84
N GLN A 17 11.36 4.61 20.74
CA GLN A 17 11.93 3.88 19.61
C GLN A 17 11.24 4.24 18.28
N TYR A 18 9.91 4.23 18.24
CA TYR A 18 9.16 4.57 17.03
C TYR A 18 9.43 6.02 16.56
N ARG A 19 9.54 6.97 17.50
CA ARG A 19 9.88 8.37 17.20
C ARG A 19 11.30 8.47 16.63
N ALA A 20 12.25 7.78 17.24
CA ALA A 20 13.63 7.75 16.78
C ALA A 20 13.77 7.12 15.39
N ILE A 21 12.99 6.07 15.09
CA ILE A 21 12.92 5.44 13.76
C ILE A 21 12.38 6.42 12.72
N ILE A 22 11.31 7.17 13.02
CA ILE A 22 10.78 8.21 12.11
C ILE A 22 11.85 9.26 11.85
N VAL A 23 12.45 9.81 12.91
CA VAL A 23 13.51 10.83 12.81
C VAL A 23 14.68 10.30 11.98
N LEU A 24 15.10 9.05 12.19
CA LEU A 24 16.15 8.41 11.42
C LEU A 24 15.86 8.44 9.91
N GLY A 25 14.63 8.10 9.51
CA GLY A 25 14.20 8.15 8.11
C GLY A 25 14.17 9.56 7.54
N CYS A 26 13.88 10.58 8.36
CA CYS A 26 13.87 11.98 7.93
C CYS A 26 15.26 12.59 7.73
N ILE A 27 16.20 12.29 8.62
CA ILE A 27 17.48 13.03 8.71
C ILE A 27 18.67 12.28 8.10
N SER A 28 18.49 11.02 7.73
CA SER A 28 19.55 10.25 7.09
C SER A 28 19.83 10.74 5.68
N LYS A 29 21.12 10.81 5.33
CA LYS A 29 21.58 11.13 3.96
C LYS A 29 22.19 9.93 3.24
N SER A 30 22.38 8.83 3.97
CA SER A 30 22.88 7.55 3.49
C SER A 30 22.36 6.45 4.40
N VAL A 31 22.24 5.25 3.85
CA VAL A 31 21.81 4.07 4.60
C VAL A 31 22.56 2.83 4.11
N SER A 32 22.94 1.97 5.04
CA SER A 32 23.51 0.66 4.74
C SER A 32 22.44 -0.42 4.67
N GLU A 33 22.73 -1.52 3.96
CA GLU A 33 21.84 -2.69 3.94
C GLU A 33 21.55 -3.24 5.34
N ASN A 34 22.55 -3.22 6.23
CA ASN A 34 22.42 -3.73 7.59
C ASN A 34 21.42 -2.91 8.41
N GLU A 35 21.36 -1.61 8.19
CA GLU A 35 20.40 -0.72 8.85
C GLU A 35 18.98 -1.00 8.37
N ILE A 36 18.76 -1.14 7.06
CA ILE A 36 17.45 -1.55 6.53
C ILE A 36 17.05 -2.93 7.05
N LYS A 37 17.96 -3.92 7.00
CA LYS A 37 17.71 -5.26 7.55
C LYS A 37 17.37 -5.21 9.04
N HIS A 38 18.00 -4.33 9.82
CA HIS A 38 17.67 -4.16 11.24
C HIS A 38 16.27 -3.58 11.42
N LEU A 39 15.92 -2.51 10.69
CA LEU A 39 14.57 -1.94 10.71
C LEU A 39 13.53 -3.01 10.35
N LEU A 40 13.75 -3.77 9.27
CA LEU A 40 12.84 -4.85 8.88
C LEU A 40 12.71 -5.94 9.96
N ARG A 41 13.79 -6.28 10.68
CA ARG A 41 13.72 -7.21 11.82
C ARG A 41 12.90 -6.66 12.99
N ILE A 42 12.97 -5.35 13.26
CA ILE A 42 12.12 -4.71 14.28
C ILE A 42 10.66 -4.85 13.86
N MET A 43 10.34 -4.52 12.62
CA MET A 43 8.98 -4.66 12.07
C MET A 43 8.45 -6.09 12.15
N VAL A 44 9.24 -7.09 11.75
CA VAL A 44 8.83 -8.51 11.81
C VAL A 44 8.55 -8.94 13.24
N LYS A 45 9.40 -8.56 14.21
CA LYS A 45 9.16 -8.88 15.63
C LYS A 45 7.88 -8.25 16.17
N SER A 46 7.59 -7.00 15.78
CA SER A 46 6.34 -6.32 16.15
C SER A 46 5.12 -6.96 15.47
N LEU A 47 5.26 -7.42 14.22
CA LEU A 47 4.21 -8.16 13.52
C LEU A 47 3.92 -9.52 14.18
N GLU A 48 4.95 -10.25 14.58
CA GLU A 48 4.80 -11.52 15.31
C GLU A 48 4.14 -11.30 16.69
N SER A 49 4.48 -10.20 17.37
CA SER A 49 3.83 -9.78 18.62
C SER A 49 2.33 -9.51 18.39
N TYR A 50 2.03 -8.67 17.41
CA TYR A 50 0.66 -8.35 17.00
C TYR A 50 -0.16 -9.59 16.60
N ALA A 51 0.43 -10.52 15.83
CA ALA A 51 -0.24 -11.75 15.40
C ALA A 51 -0.52 -12.72 16.56
N ARG A 52 0.42 -12.87 17.50
CA ARG A 52 0.19 -13.69 18.71
C ARG A 52 -0.96 -13.16 19.54
N ASP A 53 -1.04 -11.83 19.68
CA ASP A 53 -2.13 -11.21 20.43
C ASP A 53 -3.48 -11.48 19.76
N LEU A 54 -3.55 -11.54 18.42
CA LEU A 54 -4.75 -11.88 17.65
C LEU A 54 -5.24 -13.33 17.82
N GLU A 55 -4.33 -14.30 17.96
CA GLU A 55 -4.67 -15.73 18.10
C GLU A 55 -5.22 -16.07 19.50
N VAL A 56 -4.89 -15.28 20.53
CA VAL A 56 -5.34 -15.50 21.92
C VAL A 56 -6.65 -14.77 22.20
N ILE A 57 -7.76 -15.15 21.56
CA ILE A 57 -9.01 -14.38 21.71
C ILE A 57 -10.25 -15.22 21.97
N ASP A 58 -10.80 -15.01 23.17
CA ASP A 58 -12.18 -14.59 23.33
C ASP A 58 -12.28 -13.04 23.34
N LYS A 59 -13.27 -12.46 22.64
CA LYS A 59 -13.37 -11.03 22.30
C LYS A 59 -13.61 -10.14 23.52
N ASP A 60 -14.25 -10.65 24.57
CA ASP A 60 -14.62 -9.89 25.77
C ASP A 60 -13.43 -9.66 26.73
N VAL A 61 -12.41 -10.51 26.65
CA VAL A 61 -11.14 -10.35 27.41
C VAL A 61 -10.28 -9.23 26.80
N ARG A 62 -10.44 -8.93 25.50
CA ARG A 62 -9.66 -7.90 24.78
C ARG A 62 -9.82 -6.50 25.39
N MET A 63 -10.98 -6.18 25.95
CA MET A 63 -11.26 -4.85 26.53
C MET A 63 -10.84 -4.69 28.00
N HIS A 64 -10.62 -5.79 28.75
CA HIS A 64 -10.41 -5.72 30.20
C HIS A 64 -8.95 -5.79 30.64
N ARG A 65 -8.07 -6.23 29.76
CA ARG A 65 -6.62 -6.25 30.00
C ARG A 65 -6.06 -4.99 29.32
N GLY A 66 -5.05 -4.30 29.87
CA GLY A 66 -4.45 -3.05 29.34
C GLY A 66 -3.79 -3.14 27.94
N VAL A 67 -4.25 -4.08 27.13
CA VAL A 67 -3.85 -4.49 25.78
C VAL A 67 -4.06 -3.38 24.76
N GLU A 68 -5.05 -2.49 24.93
CA GLU A 68 -5.20 -1.35 24.02
C GLU A 68 -3.92 -0.51 23.93
N SER A 69 -3.23 -0.28 25.05
CA SER A 69 -2.02 0.55 25.07
C SER A 69 -0.81 -0.13 24.41
N GLN A 70 -0.67 -1.45 24.57
CA GLN A 70 0.42 -2.23 23.98
C GLN A 70 0.18 -2.52 22.48
N TRP A 71 -1.07 -2.82 22.10
CA TRP A 71 -1.49 -3.01 20.71
C TRP A 71 -1.25 -1.76 19.86
N ASN A 72 -1.60 -0.60 20.41
CA ASN A 72 -1.30 0.70 19.79
C ASN A 72 0.23 0.92 19.65
N SER A 73 1.04 0.41 20.58
CA SER A 73 2.50 0.55 20.51
C SER A 73 3.13 -0.29 19.40
N ASP A 74 2.73 -1.55 19.23
CA ASP A 74 3.28 -2.41 18.18
C ASP A 74 2.87 -1.93 16.77
N LEU A 75 1.59 -1.56 16.58
CA LEU A 75 1.12 -0.96 15.33
C LEU A 75 1.85 0.36 15.00
N THR A 76 2.03 1.23 15.99
CA THR A 76 2.79 2.48 15.82
C THR A 76 4.24 2.20 15.45
N LEU A 77 4.87 1.17 16.03
CA LEU A 77 6.24 0.79 15.73
C LEU A 77 6.38 0.20 14.31
N ILE A 78 5.42 -0.62 13.87
CA ILE A 78 5.34 -1.15 12.50
C ILE A 78 5.19 0.01 11.52
N GLU A 79 4.22 0.91 11.74
CA GLU A 79 3.98 2.06 10.87
C GLU A 79 5.20 2.99 10.79
N ALA A 80 5.79 3.36 11.93
CA ALA A 80 7.01 4.16 12.00
C ALA A 80 8.16 3.54 11.20
N THR A 81 8.30 2.21 11.29
CA THR A 81 9.34 1.47 10.56
C THR A 81 9.08 1.50 9.06
N ILE A 82 7.85 1.26 8.62
CA ILE A 82 7.47 1.35 7.20
C ILE A 82 7.78 2.75 6.68
N MET A 83 7.29 3.80 7.36
CA MET A 83 7.53 5.20 6.96
C MET A 83 9.02 5.55 6.87
N SER A 84 9.82 5.06 7.82
CA SER A 84 11.27 5.27 7.83
C SER A 84 11.94 4.56 6.65
N VAL A 85 11.64 3.27 6.46
CA VAL A 85 12.18 2.48 5.34
C VAL A 85 11.78 3.07 3.99
N THR A 86 10.54 3.54 3.81
CA THR A 86 10.11 4.24 2.60
C THR A 86 11.03 5.42 2.28
N ARG A 87 11.39 6.24 3.27
CA ARG A 87 12.27 7.41 3.07
C ARG A 87 13.73 7.04 2.85
N LEU A 88 14.17 5.93 3.42
CA LEU A 88 15.55 5.45 3.30
C LEU A 88 15.79 4.70 1.98
N LEU A 89 14.74 4.17 1.35
CA LEU A 89 14.87 3.34 0.15
C LEU A 89 15.62 4.04 -1.00
N PRO A 90 15.36 5.32 -1.34
CA PRO A 90 16.13 6.04 -2.37
C PRO A 90 17.61 6.26 -2.03
N LEU A 91 17.98 6.20 -0.74
CA LEU A 91 19.36 6.38 -0.28
C LEU A 91 20.17 5.07 -0.29
N LEU A 92 19.49 3.94 -0.50
CA LEU A 92 20.12 2.63 -0.53
C LEU A 92 20.84 2.42 -1.87
N ASN A 93 21.98 1.73 -1.83
CA ASN A 93 22.72 1.36 -3.04
C ASN A 93 21.78 0.70 -4.08
N PRO A 94 21.72 1.19 -5.33
CA PRO A 94 20.88 0.64 -6.39
C PRO A 94 21.08 -0.86 -6.64
N ASN A 95 22.30 -1.37 -6.42
CA ASN A 95 22.63 -2.78 -6.62
C ASN A 95 22.15 -3.68 -5.48
N SER A 96 21.58 -3.13 -4.41
CA SER A 96 21.13 -3.91 -3.27
C SER A 96 19.95 -4.81 -3.66
N PRO A 97 19.97 -6.11 -3.31
CA PRO A 97 18.83 -6.99 -3.56
C PRO A 97 17.60 -6.60 -2.74
N ILE A 98 17.76 -5.79 -1.68
CA ILE A 98 16.67 -5.35 -0.79
C ILE A 98 15.55 -4.64 -1.58
N HIS A 99 15.86 -3.85 -2.60
CA HIS A 99 14.84 -3.12 -3.38
C HIS A 99 13.74 -4.05 -3.90
N LYS A 100 14.12 -5.24 -4.39
CA LYS A 100 13.19 -6.25 -4.93
C LYS A 100 12.40 -6.96 -3.83
N HIS A 101 12.98 -7.07 -2.63
CA HIS A 101 12.32 -7.67 -1.47
C HIS A 101 11.27 -6.73 -0.87
N ILE A 102 11.51 -5.42 -0.93
CA ILE A 102 10.60 -4.39 -0.38
C ILE A 102 9.24 -4.40 -1.08
N PHE A 103 9.18 -4.68 -2.38
CA PHE A 103 7.92 -4.86 -3.10
C PHE A 103 7.01 -5.89 -2.42
N TRP A 104 7.54 -7.07 -2.13
CA TRP A 104 6.79 -8.14 -1.50
C TRP A 104 6.44 -7.83 -0.05
N ILE A 105 7.37 -7.21 0.70
CA ILE A 105 7.11 -6.76 2.06
C ILE A 105 5.94 -5.78 2.10
N ALA A 106 5.90 -4.81 1.17
CA ALA A 106 4.80 -3.87 1.06
C ALA A 106 3.47 -4.60 0.78
N LEU A 107 3.47 -5.60 -0.12
CA LEU A 107 2.29 -6.42 -0.36
C LEU A 107 1.82 -7.21 0.87
N CYS A 108 2.74 -7.77 1.65
CA CYS A 108 2.41 -8.43 2.91
C CYS A 108 1.68 -7.47 3.86
N VAL A 109 2.15 -6.22 3.96
CA VAL A 109 1.54 -5.20 4.82
C VAL A 109 0.12 -4.85 4.35
N LEU A 110 -0.12 -4.76 3.04
CA LEU A 110 -1.45 -4.48 2.49
C LEU A 110 -2.49 -5.56 2.83
N GLN A 111 -2.05 -6.76 3.23
CA GLN A 111 -2.93 -7.87 3.59
C GLN A 111 -3.35 -7.90 5.05
N LEU A 112 -2.69 -7.14 5.93
CA LEU A 112 -2.96 -7.13 7.37
C LEU A 112 -4.32 -6.53 7.76
N ASP A 113 -5.07 -5.99 6.78
CA ASP A 113 -6.41 -5.40 6.92
C ASP A 113 -6.53 -4.24 7.93
N GLU A 114 -5.40 -3.70 8.37
CA GLU A 114 -5.31 -2.52 9.23
C GLU A 114 -5.26 -1.23 8.39
N VAL A 115 -6.13 -0.26 8.72
CA VAL A 115 -6.32 0.96 7.92
C VAL A 115 -5.04 1.81 7.83
N SER A 116 -4.38 2.06 8.97
CA SER A 116 -3.13 2.84 9.00
C SER A 116 -1.99 2.13 8.25
N LEU A 117 -1.86 0.82 8.45
CA LEU A 117 -0.84 0.01 7.78
C LEU A 117 -1.08 -0.11 6.28
N TYR A 118 -2.33 -0.15 5.82
CA TYR A 118 -2.65 -0.12 4.40
C TYR A 118 -2.12 1.17 3.74
N ALA A 119 -2.35 2.32 4.37
CA ALA A 119 -1.86 3.60 3.86
C ALA A 119 -0.32 3.66 3.82
N ALA A 120 0.35 3.20 4.87
CA ALA A 120 1.81 3.16 4.95
C ALA A 120 2.41 2.13 3.96
N GLY A 121 1.84 0.93 3.87
CA GLY A 121 2.24 -0.13 2.95
C GLY A 121 2.07 0.29 1.49
N LEU A 122 1.00 1.02 1.16
CA LEU A 122 0.79 1.55 -0.20
C LEU A 122 1.84 2.60 -0.56
N ALA A 123 2.25 3.44 0.38
CA ALA A 123 3.35 4.39 0.18
C ALA A 123 4.70 3.69 0.01
N LEU A 124 4.95 2.60 0.74
CA LEU A 124 6.14 1.78 0.57
C LEU A 124 6.16 1.09 -0.80
N LEU A 125 5.03 0.53 -1.24
CA LEU A 125 4.90 -0.11 -2.55
C LEU A 125 5.16 0.89 -3.68
N GLU A 126 4.56 2.07 -3.58
CA GLU A 126 4.77 3.17 -4.52
C GLU A 126 6.25 3.55 -4.64
N GLN A 127 6.91 3.79 -3.50
CA GLN A 127 8.34 4.12 -3.50
C GLN A 127 9.20 2.98 -4.04
N SER A 128 8.84 1.74 -3.75
CA SER A 128 9.54 0.56 -4.25
C SER A 128 9.47 0.46 -5.77
N LEU A 129 8.29 0.68 -6.35
CA LEU A 129 8.07 0.64 -7.79
C LEU A 129 8.81 1.77 -8.48
N ASP A 130 8.70 2.99 -7.96
CA ASP A 130 9.41 4.18 -8.47
C ASP A 130 10.93 3.97 -8.46
N ASN A 131 11.48 3.46 -7.35
CA ASN A 131 12.92 3.16 -7.25
C ASN A 131 13.38 2.12 -8.28
N LEU A 132 12.66 1.00 -8.40
CA LEU A 132 13.02 -0.07 -9.33
C LEU A 132 12.88 0.38 -10.80
N ASP A 133 11.87 1.20 -11.07
CA ASP A 133 11.63 1.75 -12.41
C ASP A 133 12.70 2.77 -12.81
N ASN A 134 13.10 3.65 -11.89
CA ASN A 134 14.21 4.59 -12.07
C ASN A 134 15.58 3.89 -12.24
N GLN A 135 15.72 2.67 -11.70
CA GLN A 135 16.88 1.80 -11.94
C GLN A 135 16.84 1.10 -13.31
N GLY A 136 15.79 1.33 -14.12
CA GLY A 136 15.62 0.74 -15.43
C GLY A 136 15.25 -0.75 -15.40
N MET A 137 14.81 -1.28 -14.26
CA MET A 137 14.63 -2.73 -14.11
C MET A 137 13.53 -3.31 -15.00
N PHE A 138 12.52 -2.51 -15.34
CA PHE A 138 11.38 -2.93 -16.16
C PHE A 138 11.53 -2.59 -17.64
N THR A 139 12.74 -2.25 -18.10
CA THR A 139 12.97 -1.86 -19.51
C THR A 139 12.83 -3.05 -20.45
N ASP A 140 13.44 -4.19 -20.11
CA ASP A 140 13.50 -5.37 -20.98
C ASP A 140 12.83 -6.61 -20.38
N ARG A 141 12.48 -6.56 -19.09
CA ARG A 141 11.86 -7.67 -18.36
C ARG A 141 10.52 -7.26 -17.78
N SER A 142 9.55 -8.18 -17.83
CA SER A 142 8.23 -7.95 -17.25
C SER A 142 8.28 -7.85 -15.73
N LEU A 143 7.40 -7.02 -15.17
CA LEU A 143 7.23 -6.87 -13.72
C LEU A 143 7.01 -8.23 -13.04
N GLU A 144 6.15 -9.07 -13.60
CA GLU A 144 5.86 -10.42 -13.11
C GLU A 144 7.14 -11.26 -13.02
N SER A 145 7.91 -11.34 -14.12
CA SER A 145 9.11 -12.18 -14.18
C SER A 145 10.12 -11.79 -13.10
N ILE A 146 10.37 -10.48 -12.92
CA ILE A 146 11.33 -10.00 -11.93
C ILE A 146 10.79 -10.25 -10.52
N MET A 147 9.54 -9.90 -10.24
CA MET A 147 9.02 -10.03 -8.87
C MET A 147 8.90 -11.49 -8.45
N MET A 148 8.47 -12.38 -9.34
CA MET A 148 8.32 -13.81 -9.02
C MET A 148 9.67 -14.50 -8.73
N GLU A 149 10.77 -14.06 -9.35
CA GLU A 149 12.13 -14.54 -9.07
C GLU A 149 12.54 -14.26 -7.61
N TYR A 150 12.21 -13.08 -7.09
CA TYR A 150 12.57 -12.64 -5.73
C TYR A 150 11.51 -12.96 -4.68
N ARG A 151 10.43 -13.66 -5.06
CA ARG A 151 9.45 -14.17 -4.11
C ARG A 151 10.06 -15.25 -3.22
N GLN A 152 10.85 -16.16 -3.79
CA GLN A 152 11.34 -17.38 -3.11
C GLN A 152 12.25 -17.15 -1.89
N PRO A 153 13.21 -16.20 -1.89
CA PRO A 153 14.09 -15.97 -0.73
C PRO A 153 13.38 -15.37 0.50
N LEU A 154 12.27 -14.65 0.29
CA LEU A 154 11.46 -14.08 1.39
C LEU A 154 10.60 -15.13 2.09
N ILE A 155 10.17 -16.16 1.36
CA ILE A 155 9.34 -17.27 1.86
C ILE A 155 10.00 -18.00 3.03
N LEU A 156 11.34 -17.99 3.11
CA LEU A 156 12.09 -18.67 4.16
C LEU A 156 12.16 -17.91 5.50
N HIS A 157 11.91 -16.59 5.53
CA HIS A 157 12.15 -15.76 6.71
C HIS A 157 10.90 -15.13 7.34
N ILE A 158 9.81 -14.98 6.59
CA ILE A 158 8.53 -14.45 7.06
C ILE A 158 7.48 -15.51 6.74
N SER A 159 7.00 -16.24 7.76
CA SER A 159 6.09 -17.39 7.66
C SER A 159 5.00 -17.24 6.60
N TYR A 160 5.20 -17.88 5.45
CA TYR A 160 4.33 -17.77 4.25
C TYR A 160 2.95 -18.43 4.38
N LYS A 161 2.78 -19.40 5.29
CA LYS A 161 1.58 -20.26 5.29
C LYS A 161 0.25 -19.54 5.54
N GLN A 162 0.26 -18.34 6.12
CA GLN A 162 -0.96 -17.59 6.43
C GLN A 162 -1.28 -16.47 5.43
N LEU A 163 -0.37 -16.11 4.51
CA LEU A 163 -0.54 -14.94 3.64
C LEU A 163 -1.30 -15.27 2.33
N ASP A 164 -0.90 -16.32 1.61
CA ASP A 164 -1.54 -16.71 0.34
C ASP A 164 -2.97 -17.28 0.52
N ASN A 165 -3.26 -17.86 1.68
CA ASN A 165 -4.54 -18.53 1.95
C ASN A 165 -5.67 -17.57 2.36
N CYS A 166 -5.36 -16.33 2.73
CA CYS A 166 -6.35 -15.38 3.27
C CYS A 166 -7.02 -14.50 2.20
N VAL A 167 -6.56 -14.51 0.95
CA VAL A 167 -7.06 -13.59 -0.10
C VAL A 167 -7.65 -14.32 -1.31
N GLY A 168 -7.48 -15.64 -1.45
CA GLY A 168 -8.01 -16.40 -2.59
C GLY A 168 -7.42 -16.01 -3.94
N LEU A 169 -6.32 -15.24 -3.97
CA LEU A 169 -5.64 -14.76 -5.16
C LEU A 169 -4.29 -15.45 -5.31
N SER A 170 -4.05 -16.09 -6.46
CA SER A 170 -2.77 -16.72 -6.78
C SER A 170 -1.92 -15.83 -7.70
N PHE A 171 -0.79 -15.34 -7.19
CA PHE A 171 0.23 -14.68 -8.01
C PHE A 171 0.93 -15.63 -8.99
N ARG A 172 0.69 -16.94 -8.92
CA ARG A 172 1.22 -17.92 -9.89
C ARG A 172 0.33 -18.08 -11.13
N GLU A 173 -0.98 -17.96 -10.95
CA GLU A 173 -1.95 -18.11 -12.04
C GLU A 173 -2.15 -16.79 -12.79
N ASN A 174 -2.34 -15.69 -12.04
CA ASN A 174 -2.60 -14.37 -12.62
C ASN A 174 -1.95 -13.28 -11.76
N PHE A 175 -0.67 -13.00 -11.99
CA PHE A 175 0.10 -12.03 -11.22
C PHE A 175 -0.55 -10.63 -11.20
N HIS A 176 -0.94 -10.12 -12.36
CA HIS A 176 -1.47 -8.76 -12.51
C HIS A 176 -2.82 -8.58 -11.82
N PHE A 177 -3.74 -9.54 -11.95
CA PHE A 177 -5.02 -9.52 -11.24
C PHE A 177 -4.87 -9.69 -9.73
N ALA A 178 -3.96 -10.56 -9.29
CA ALA A 178 -3.65 -10.69 -7.87
C ALA A 178 -3.18 -9.36 -7.29
N LEU A 179 -2.24 -8.67 -7.97
CA LEU A 179 -1.75 -7.36 -7.53
C LEU A 179 -2.87 -6.31 -7.48
N VAL A 180 -3.68 -6.21 -8.52
CA VAL A 180 -4.81 -5.27 -8.58
C VAL A 180 -5.84 -5.56 -7.48
N GLY A 181 -6.13 -6.83 -7.18
CA GLY A 181 -7.05 -7.20 -6.11
C GLY A 181 -6.67 -6.63 -4.74
N HIS A 182 -5.37 -6.59 -4.43
CA HIS A 182 -4.86 -5.97 -3.21
C HIS A 182 -5.01 -4.44 -3.24
N LEU A 183 -4.75 -3.81 -4.39
CA LEU A 183 -4.81 -2.36 -4.55
C LEU A 183 -6.25 -1.81 -4.53
N LEU A 184 -7.24 -2.57 -5.01
CA LEU A 184 -8.64 -2.17 -5.02
C LEU A 184 -9.22 -1.92 -3.62
N LYS A 185 -8.60 -2.46 -2.55
CA LYS A 185 -8.94 -2.09 -1.17
C LYS A 185 -8.77 -0.59 -0.92
N GLY A 186 -7.83 0.05 -1.62
CA GLY A 186 -7.49 1.46 -1.45
C GLY A 186 -8.57 2.43 -1.89
N PHE A 187 -9.46 2.03 -2.81
CA PHE A 187 -10.64 2.83 -3.17
C PHE A 187 -11.69 2.91 -2.07
N ARG A 188 -11.66 1.98 -1.11
CA ARG A 188 -12.55 1.96 0.06
C ARG A 188 -11.92 2.63 1.29
N HIS A 189 -10.70 3.15 1.17
CA HIS A 189 -9.98 3.72 2.29
C HIS A 189 -10.60 5.08 2.70
N PRO A 190 -10.77 5.37 4.01
CA PRO A 190 -11.44 6.59 4.48
C PRO A 190 -10.68 7.87 4.15
N SER A 191 -9.35 7.81 4.04
CA SER A 191 -8.51 8.96 3.65
C SER A 191 -8.48 9.16 2.13
N PRO A 192 -8.88 10.34 1.61
CA PRO A 192 -8.77 10.67 0.19
C PRO A 192 -7.34 10.61 -0.34
N LYS A 193 -6.34 10.90 0.52
CA LYS A 193 -4.92 10.82 0.15
C LYS A 193 -4.51 9.40 -0.24
N THR A 194 -5.05 8.39 0.45
CA THR A 194 -4.78 6.99 0.13
C THR A 194 -5.45 6.59 -1.18
N LEU A 195 -6.69 7.03 -1.41
CA LEU A 195 -7.39 6.81 -2.68
C LEU A 195 -6.59 7.40 -3.85
N SER A 196 -6.16 8.66 -3.77
CA SER A 196 -5.33 9.28 -4.82
C SER A 196 -4.01 8.54 -5.04
N ARG A 197 -3.39 8.03 -3.97
CA ARG A 197 -2.19 7.20 -4.08
C ARG A 197 -2.48 5.87 -4.76
N THR A 198 -3.62 5.22 -4.49
CA THR A 198 -4.00 3.98 -5.16
C THR A 198 -4.12 4.18 -6.66
N ILE A 199 -4.78 5.25 -7.10
CA ILE A 199 -4.87 5.62 -8.52
C ILE A 199 -3.47 5.80 -9.11
N ARG A 200 -2.59 6.55 -8.43
CA ARG A 200 -1.22 6.80 -8.90
C ARG A 200 -0.39 5.52 -9.02
N VAL A 201 -0.47 4.61 -8.04
CA VAL A 201 0.22 3.32 -8.09
C VAL A 201 -0.30 2.45 -9.24
N LEU A 202 -1.61 2.40 -9.46
CA LEU A 202 -2.20 1.68 -10.60
C LEU A 202 -1.73 2.25 -11.94
N SER A 203 -1.69 3.59 -12.08
CA SER A 203 -1.18 4.25 -13.29
C SER A 203 0.32 4.03 -13.51
N MET A 204 1.10 3.99 -12.42
CA MET A 204 2.53 3.67 -12.46
C MET A 204 2.75 2.23 -12.94
N LEU A 205 2.00 1.28 -12.39
CA LEU A 205 2.04 -0.12 -12.80
C LEU A 205 1.64 -0.31 -14.27
N LEU A 206 0.59 0.39 -14.72
CA LEU A 206 0.18 0.38 -16.12
C LEU A 206 1.33 0.87 -17.05
N SER A 207 2.01 1.93 -16.63
CA SER A 207 3.17 2.45 -17.36
C SER A 207 4.35 1.47 -17.35
N ILE A 208 4.63 0.84 -16.21
CA ILE A 208 5.69 -0.16 -16.04
C ILE A 208 5.45 -1.38 -16.95
N VAL A 209 4.21 -1.90 -16.98
CA VAL A 209 3.87 -3.10 -17.75
C VAL A 209 3.95 -2.87 -19.26
N ALA A 210 3.78 -1.63 -19.72
CA ALA A 210 3.90 -1.28 -21.14
C ALA A 210 5.35 -1.19 -21.65
N LYS A 211 6.33 -0.99 -20.75
CA LYS A 211 7.74 -0.73 -21.12
C LYS A 211 8.41 -1.88 -21.89
N PRO A 212 8.36 -3.15 -21.44
CA PRO A 212 9.09 -4.23 -22.11
C PRO A 212 8.67 -4.43 -23.57
N GLU A 213 7.40 -4.18 -23.86
CA GLU A 213 6.84 -4.36 -25.21
C GLU A 213 6.86 -3.07 -26.04
N LYS A 214 7.32 -1.94 -25.47
CA LYS A 214 7.35 -0.60 -26.09
C LYS A 214 5.99 -0.19 -26.68
N ARG A 215 4.91 -0.59 -26.02
CA ARG A 215 3.53 -0.29 -26.45
C ARG A 215 3.02 0.97 -25.78
N ASP A 216 1.92 1.49 -26.33
CA ASP A 216 1.14 2.49 -25.61
C ASP A 216 0.51 1.85 -24.36
N LYS A 217 0.60 2.55 -23.22
CA LYS A 217 0.12 2.02 -21.94
C LYS A 217 -1.41 1.83 -21.87
N TYR A 218 -2.17 2.41 -22.81
CA TYR A 218 -3.63 2.24 -22.91
C TYR A 218 -4.03 1.13 -23.87
N GLU A 219 -3.07 0.49 -24.54
CA GLU A 219 -3.34 -0.70 -25.34
C GLU A 219 -3.75 -1.86 -24.42
N VAL A 220 -4.90 -2.48 -24.72
CA VAL A 220 -5.45 -3.57 -23.91
C VAL A 220 -4.71 -4.86 -24.25
N THR A 221 -3.98 -5.40 -23.28
CA THR A 221 -3.27 -6.67 -23.36
C THR A 221 -3.66 -7.55 -22.17
N PRO A 222 -3.38 -8.87 -22.18
CA PRO A 222 -3.61 -9.74 -21.03
C PRO A 222 -2.93 -9.23 -19.73
N ASN A 223 -1.82 -8.49 -19.85
CA ASN A 223 -1.08 -7.96 -18.72
C ASN A 223 -1.60 -6.58 -18.27
N SER A 224 -2.07 -5.73 -19.21
CA SER A 224 -2.55 -4.36 -18.90
C SER A 224 -4.01 -4.32 -18.46
N VAL A 225 -4.83 -5.30 -18.88
CA VAL A 225 -6.29 -5.30 -18.68
C VAL A 225 -6.71 -5.20 -17.21
N ALA A 226 -5.98 -5.84 -16.29
CA ALA A 226 -6.29 -5.76 -14.86
C ALA A 226 -6.21 -4.32 -14.34
N TYR A 227 -5.17 -3.58 -14.74
CA TYR A 227 -4.95 -2.20 -14.32
C TYR A 227 -5.92 -1.24 -15.00
N LEU A 228 -6.16 -1.41 -16.30
CA LEU A 228 -7.13 -0.60 -17.05
C LEU A 228 -8.54 -0.75 -16.46
N THR A 229 -8.93 -1.99 -16.13
CA THR A 229 -10.24 -2.28 -15.50
C THR A 229 -10.37 -1.61 -14.14
N ALA A 230 -9.31 -1.60 -13.34
CA ALA A 230 -9.32 -0.91 -12.05
C ALA A 230 -9.40 0.62 -12.19
N LEU A 231 -8.75 1.18 -13.21
CA LEU A 231 -8.67 2.63 -13.42
C LEU A 231 -9.88 3.21 -14.14
N VAL A 232 -10.62 2.42 -14.93
CA VAL A 232 -11.67 2.95 -15.82
C VAL A 232 -12.79 3.70 -15.08
N ALA A 233 -13.08 3.31 -13.84
CA ALA A 233 -14.12 3.98 -13.04
C ALA A 233 -13.65 5.31 -12.42
N VAL A 234 -12.33 5.52 -12.31
CA VAL A 234 -11.73 6.59 -11.49
C VAL A 234 -10.76 7.49 -12.25
N SER A 235 -10.37 7.13 -13.48
CA SER A 235 -9.45 7.89 -14.32
C SER A 235 -10.14 8.35 -15.61
N GLU A 236 -10.28 9.67 -15.76
CA GLU A 236 -10.76 10.28 -17.01
C GLU A 236 -9.83 10.02 -18.19
N GLU A 237 -8.52 10.02 -17.94
CA GLU A 237 -7.52 9.77 -18.98
C GLU A 237 -7.71 8.38 -19.58
N VAL A 238 -7.88 7.34 -18.74
CA VAL A 238 -8.15 5.97 -19.19
C VAL A 238 -9.47 5.90 -19.96
N ARG A 239 -10.54 6.53 -19.48
CA ARG A 239 -11.83 6.55 -20.20
C ARG A 239 -11.76 7.22 -21.56
N SER A 240 -10.94 8.26 -21.71
CA SER A 240 -10.78 8.95 -22.98
C SER A 240 -10.01 8.13 -24.02
N ARG A 241 -9.10 7.26 -23.56
CA ARG A 241 -8.19 6.48 -24.42
C ARG A 241 -8.66 5.05 -24.66
N CYS A 242 -9.42 4.46 -23.74
CA CYS A 242 -10.02 3.15 -23.87
C CYS A 242 -11.49 3.29 -24.25
N HIS A 243 -11.80 3.25 -25.55
CA HIS A 243 -13.18 3.33 -26.03
C HIS A 243 -14.01 2.12 -25.57
N LEU A 244 -14.73 2.28 -24.46
CA LEU A 244 -15.72 1.32 -24.02
C LEU A 244 -16.97 1.42 -24.91
N ARG A 245 -17.42 0.30 -25.47
CA ARG A 245 -18.71 0.25 -26.17
C ARG A 245 -19.90 0.52 -25.23
N PHE A 246 -19.70 0.37 -23.92
CA PHE A 246 -20.69 0.63 -22.88
C PHE A 246 -20.19 1.73 -21.95
N HIS A 247 -20.91 2.85 -21.90
CA HIS A 247 -20.57 3.97 -21.01
C HIS A 247 -20.89 3.61 -19.56
N VAL A 248 -19.86 3.42 -18.74
CA VAL A 248 -20.00 3.34 -17.28
C VAL A 248 -20.28 4.76 -16.77
N LYS A 249 -21.46 4.99 -16.18
CA LYS A 249 -21.75 6.27 -15.51
C LYS A 249 -20.65 6.52 -14.46
N PRO A 250 -20.08 7.74 -14.36
CA PRO A 250 -19.09 8.04 -13.33
C PRO A 250 -19.65 7.65 -11.96
N CYS A 251 -18.89 6.87 -11.19
CA CYS A 251 -19.25 6.59 -9.81
C CYS A 251 -19.11 7.91 -9.04
N GLN A 252 -20.22 8.57 -8.72
CA GLN A 252 -20.26 9.67 -7.77
C GLN A 252 -19.86 9.10 -6.39
N MET A 253 -18.57 9.05 -6.09
CA MET A 253 -18.12 8.80 -4.74
C MET A 253 -18.40 10.05 -3.91
N MET A 254 -19.54 10.00 -3.23
CA MET A 254 -19.96 10.79 -2.07
C MET A 254 -19.63 12.29 -2.15
N GLY A 255 -20.53 13.01 -2.81
CA GLY A 255 -20.62 14.46 -2.70
C GLY A 255 -20.98 14.88 -1.28
N ALA A 256 -20.39 16.01 -0.89
CA ALA A 256 -20.61 16.75 0.34
C ALA A 256 -22.07 16.76 0.81
N MET A 257 -22.25 16.62 2.12
CA MET A 257 -23.46 17.06 2.80
C MET A 257 -23.61 18.56 2.59
N VAL A 258 -24.42 18.97 1.62
CA VAL A 258 -25.06 20.28 1.63
C VAL A 258 -26.47 20.04 2.13
N VAL A 259 -26.72 20.46 3.37
CA VAL A 259 -28.05 20.53 3.96
C VAL A 259 -28.78 21.68 3.27
N GLU A 260 -29.63 21.37 2.30
CA GLU A 260 -30.69 22.30 1.90
C GLU A 260 -31.89 22.10 2.82
N SER A 261 -32.12 23.12 3.64
CA SER A 261 -33.29 23.24 4.51
C SER A 261 -34.44 23.80 3.68
N ASN A 262 -35.45 22.97 3.48
CA ASN A 262 -36.88 23.22 3.27
C ASN A 262 -37.42 24.60 2.83
N SER A 263 -38.33 24.47 1.86
CA SER A 263 -39.71 25.00 1.82
C SER A 263 -39.96 26.43 1.39
N THR A 264 -40.59 26.54 0.21
CA THR A 264 -41.86 27.28 0.03
C THR A 264 -42.71 26.56 -1.03
N GLU A 265 -43.63 25.71 -0.57
CA GLU A 265 -44.78 25.27 -1.37
C GLU A 265 -45.81 26.40 -1.43
N SER A 266 -46.30 26.65 -2.64
CA SER A 266 -47.38 27.53 -3.01
C SER A 266 -48.73 26.79 -2.98
N VAL A 267 -49.64 27.19 -2.09
CA VAL A 267 -51.09 26.93 -2.10
C VAL A 267 -51.67 28.16 -1.37
N SER A 268 -52.67 28.93 -1.78
CA SER A 268 -53.90 28.78 -2.59
C SER A 268 -54.43 30.22 -2.84
N GLU A 269 -55.29 30.50 -3.81
CA GLU A 269 -56.74 30.70 -3.63
C GLU A 269 -57.36 30.84 -5.05
N LEU A 270 -58.32 30.00 -5.47
CA LEU A 270 -59.79 30.17 -5.34
C LEU A 270 -60.27 31.50 -5.95
N GLN A 271 -61.36 31.64 -6.72
CA GLN A 271 -62.47 30.84 -7.18
C GLN A 271 -63.24 31.76 -8.16
N GLN A 272 -63.96 31.18 -9.12
CA GLN A 272 -65.23 31.68 -9.69
C GLN A 272 -65.44 33.20 -9.86
N GLN A 273 -65.40 33.67 -11.11
CA GLN A 273 -66.55 34.15 -11.89
C GLN A 273 -66.16 34.42 -13.34
#